data_AF-A0A2V7S0G4-F1
#
_entry.id   AF-A0A2V7S0G4-F1
#
_cell.length_a   1.000
_cell.length_b   1.000
_cell.length_c   1.000
_cell.angle_alpha   90.00
_cell.angle_beta   90.00
_cell.angle_gamma   90.00
#
_symmetry.space_group_name_H-M   'P 1'
#
loop_
_entity.id
_entity.type
_entity.pdbx_description
1 polymer ?
#
loop_
_entity_poly.entity_id
_entity_poly.type
_entity_poly.pdbx_seq_one_letter_code
_entity_poly.pdbx_strand_id
1 'polypeptide(L)'
;MIAYHLLWQDDVNGSWIPFTVPTDEEVVWVGYDSTRAPTDLWTYWHGTLLHADWRERGQVAIDVQWGKHGSLPHGLIESDLPSIKKLNDFYAFTWLSLPDMWLGNLTRRGPWCFCHGYARYRDFSRELPLSGRLDLVVRADDAREALGAVFGRPYSRKTPWPTAPVPGR
;
A
#
# COMPACT_ATOMS: atom_id res chain seq x y z
N MET A 1 5.90 18.26 0.07
CA MET A 1 5.56 16.82 0.10
C MET A 1 4.15 16.66 0.61
N ILE A 2 3.37 15.75 0.02
CA ILE A 2 2.00 15.44 0.46
C ILE A 2 1.94 13.94 0.76
N ALA A 3 1.39 13.56 1.91
CA ALA A 3 1.09 12.18 2.26
C ALA A 3 -0.35 11.86 1.85
N TYR A 4 -0.53 10.76 1.12
CA TYR A 4 -1.81 10.20 0.71
C TYR A 4 -2.01 8.91 1.49
N HIS A 5 -2.99 8.91 2.39
CA HIS A 5 -3.42 7.73 3.12
C HIS A 5 -4.57 7.07 2.34
N LEU A 6 -4.35 5.84 1.90
CA LEU A 6 -5.28 5.05 1.10
C LEU A 6 -5.81 3.93 1.99
N LEU A 7 -7.14 3.89 2.17
CA LEU A 7 -7.79 2.90 3.01
C LEU A 7 -8.53 1.90 2.12
N TRP A 8 -8.23 0.61 2.28
CA TRP A 8 -8.84 -0.45 1.50
C TRP A 8 -9.74 -1.32 2.38
N GLN A 9 -10.96 -1.57 1.92
CA GLN A 9 -11.97 -2.29 2.71
C GLN A 9 -11.62 -3.76 2.98
N ASP A 10 -10.64 -4.36 2.28
CA ASP A 10 -10.42 -5.80 2.29
C ASP A 10 -8.95 -6.20 2.55
N ASP A 11 -8.58 -6.28 3.84
CA ASP A 11 -7.44 -7.13 4.27
C ASP A 11 -7.91 -8.58 4.46
N VAL A 12 -7.46 -9.49 3.60
CA VAL A 12 -7.91 -10.88 3.67
C VAL A 12 -7.23 -11.66 4.80
N ASN A 13 -6.09 -11.19 5.30
CA ASN A 13 -5.30 -11.89 6.30
C ASN A 13 -5.72 -11.52 7.73
N GLY A 14 -5.80 -12.51 8.62
CA GLY A 14 -6.13 -12.30 10.03
C GLY A 14 -7.54 -11.74 10.30
N SER A 15 -8.44 -11.77 9.30
CA SER A 15 -9.79 -11.18 9.38
C SER A 15 -10.78 -11.91 10.30
N TRP A 16 -10.43 -13.11 10.77
CA TRP A 16 -11.19 -13.86 11.78
C TRP A 16 -10.77 -13.54 13.22
N ILE A 17 -9.72 -12.74 13.42
CA ILE A 17 -9.22 -12.36 14.75
C ILE A 17 -10.08 -11.18 15.26
N PRO A 18 -10.75 -11.28 16.42
CA PRO A 18 -11.78 -10.30 16.84
C PRO A 18 -11.33 -8.84 17.00
N PHE A 19 -10.03 -8.59 17.10
CA PHE A 19 -9.44 -7.27 17.36
C PHE A 19 -8.65 -6.72 16.17
N THR A 20 -8.62 -7.41 15.04
CA THR A 20 -8.04 -6.87 13.81
C THR A 20 -9.05 -5.96 13.13
N VAL A 21 -8.58 -4.83 12.58
CA VAL A 21 -9.41 -3.98 11.73
C VAL A 21 -9.29 -4.54 10.32
N PRO A 22 -10.38 -4.97 9.66
CA PRO A 22 -10.34 -5.62 8.35
C PRO A 22 -10.12 -4.62 7.20
N THR A 23 -9.45 -3.52 7.48
CA THR A 23 -9.14 -2.42 6.57
C THR A 23 -7.64 -2.25 6.54
N ASP A 24 -7.09 -2.23 5.33
CA ASP A 24 -5.69 -1.91 5.12
C ASP A 24 -5.51 -0.40 5.04
N GLU A 25 -4.38 0.09 5.53
CA GLU A 25 -3.92 1.44 5.32
C GLU A 25 -2.63 1.39 4.51
N GLU A 26 -2.62 1.96 3.32
CA GLU A 26 -1.42 2.25 2.56
C GLU A 26 -1.10 3.75 2.64
N VAL A 27 0.18 4.08 2.66
CA VAL A 27 0.61 5.48 2.68
C VAL A 27 1.62 5.71 1.59
N VAL A 28 1.37 6.75 0.81
CA VAL A 28 2.20 7.18 -0.30
C VAL A 28 2.55 8.63 -0.12
N TRP A 29 3.82 8.97 -0.30
CA TRP A 29 4.27 10.35 -0.23
C TRP A 29 4.70 10.82 -1.61
N VAL A 30 4.27 12.03 -1.98
CA VAL A 30 4.64 12.65 -3.24
C VAL A 30 5.38 13.95 -2.98
N GLY A 31 6.61 14.03 -3.50
CA GLY A 31 7.38 15.26 -3.61
C GLY A 31 6.92 16.08 -4.79
N TYR A 32 6.91 17.41 -4.65
CA TYR A 32 6.51 18.33 -5.71
C TYR A 32 7.53 19.46 -5.80
N ASP A 33 7.79 19.93 -7.02
CA ASP A 33 8.58 21.14 -7.26
C ASP A 33 7.75 22.43 -7.09
N SER A 34 8.37 23.58 -7.37
CA SER A 34 7.72 24.90 -7.31
C SER A 34 6.57 25.08 -8.33
N THR A 35 6.56 24.29 -9.41
CA THR A 35 5.49 24.28 -10.42
C THR A 35 4.35 23.33 -10.05
N ARG A 36 4.49 22.58 -8.95
CA ARG A 36 3.60 21.50 -8.50
C ARG A 36 3.66 20.26 -9.40
N ALA A 37 4.73 20.08 -10.17
CA ALA A 37 4.99 18.83 -10.85
C ALA A 37 5.54 17.81 -9.84
N PRO A 38 5.11 16.52 -9.89
CA PRO A 38 5.68 15.47 -9.04
C PRO A 38 7.17 15.26 -9.33
N THR A 39 7.98 15.14 -8.27
CA THR A 39 9.43 14.91 -8.39
C THR A 39 9.86 13.60 -7.77
N ASP A 40 9.19 13.16 -6.72
CA ASP A 40 9.60 12.03 -5.92
C ASP A 40 8.37 11.25 -5.47
N LEU A 41 8.51 9.93 -5.41
CA LEU A 41 7.49 9.02 -4.92
C LEU A 41 8.07 8.12 -3.86
N TRP A 42 7.43 8.07 -2.69
CA TRP A 42 7.70 7.07 -1.67
C TRP A 42 6.47 6.23 -1.41
N THR A 43 6.67 4.93 -1.23
CA THR A 43 5.61 3.98 -0.89
C THR A 43 6.02 3.13 0.32
N TYR A 44 5.03 2.54 0.96
CA TYR A 44 5.23 1.68 2.12
C TYR A 44 5.13 0.21 1.71
N TRP A 45 6.28 -0.45 1.60
CA TRP A 45 6.36 -1.86 1.24
C TRP A 45 6.67 -2.70 2.47
N HIS A 46 5.65 -3.30 3.08
CA HIS A 46 5.81 -4.28 4.17
C HIS A 46 6.74 -3.81 5.30
N GLY A 47 6.64 -2.55 5.71
CA GLY A 47 7.51 -1.97 6.73
C GLY A 47 8.79 -1.30 6.22
N THR A 48 9.00 -1.24 4.91
CA THR A 48 10.13 -0.54 4.28
C THR A 48 9.63 0.60 3.42
N LEU A 49 10.28 1.77 3.53
CA LEU A 49 10.06 2.86 2.60
C LEU A 49 10.83 2.58 1.30
N LEU A 50 10.12 2.55 0.18
CA LEU A 50 10.71 2.54 -1.14
C LEU A 50 10.69 3.96 -1.70
N HIS A 51 11.68 4.32 -2.51
CA HIS A 51 11.77 5.62 -3.17
C HIS A 51 11.96 5.42 -4.68
N ALA A 52 11.34 6.29 -5.46
CA ALA A 52 11.59 6.43 -6.88
C ALA A 52 11.66 7.91 -7.26
N ASP A 53 12.60 8.24 -8.15
CA ASP A 53 12.59 9.52 -8.86
C ASP A 53 11.41 9.53 -9.84
N TRP A 54 10.52 10.50 -9.66
CA TRP A 54 9.29 10.65 -10.43
C TRP A 54 9.32 11.83 -11.41
N ARG A 55 10.45 12.52 -11.54
CA ARG A 55 10.59 13.63 -12.50
C ARG A 55 10.30 13.14 -13.91
N GLU A 56 9.54 13.96 -14.65
CA GLU A 56 9.22 13.72 -16.07
C GLU A 56 8.42 12.44 -16.35
N ARG A 57 7.95 11.72 -15.32
CA ARG A 57 7.11 10.50 -15.46
C ARG A 57 5.62 10.78 -15.62
N GLY A 58 5.20 12.03 -15.45
CA GLY A 58 3.79 12.44 -15.57
C GLY A 58 2.97 12.13 -14.31
N GLN A 59 1.77 11.59 -14.51
CA GLN A 59 0.84 11.27 -13.41
C GLN A 59 1.46 10.23 -12.46
N VAL A 60 1.37 10.48 -11.15
CA VAL A 60 1.84 9.52 -10.14
C VAL A 60 1.02 8.24 -10.21
N ALA A 61 1.71 7.11 -10.22
CA ALA A 61 1.16 5.76 -10.23
C ALA A 61 1.90 4.86 -9.22
N ILE A 62 1.14 3.99 -8.56
CA ILE A 62 1.65 2.98 -7.63
C ILE A 62 1.05 1.63 -7.99
N ASP A 63 1.80 0.58 -7.73
CA ASP A 63 1.31 -0.79 -7.80
C ASP A 63 0.88 -1.25 -6.39
N VAL A 64 -0.32 -1.83 -6.27
CA VAL A 64 -0.90 -2.24 -4.99
C VAL A 64 -0.97 -3.76 -4.92
N GLN A 65 -0.35 -4.34 -3.90
CA GLN A 65 -0.45 -5.75 -3.59
C GLN A 65 -1.77 -6.02 -2.84
N TRP A 66 -2.84 -6.21 -3.61
CA TRP A 66 -4.18 -6.39 -3.05
C TRP A 66 -4.25 -7.57 -2.07
N GLY A 67 -4.83 -7.31 -0.89
CA GLY A 67 -5.04 -8.31 0.15
C GLY A 67 -3.79 -8.69 0.96
N LYS A 68 -2.63 -8.05 0.77
CA LYS A 68 -1.42 -8.37 1.54
C LYS A 68 -0.60 -7.17 2.05
N HIS A 69 -1.12 -5.95 1.93
CA HIS A 69 -0.53 -4.74 2.49
C HIS A 69 0.83 -4.44 1.88
N GLY A 70 0.82 -3.80 0.72
CA GLY A 70 2.04 -3.24 0.17
C GLY A 70 1.78 -2.39 -1.05
N SER A 71 2.42 -1.23 -1.07
CA SER A 71 2.47 -0.34 -2.22
C SER A 71 3.90 -0.24 -2.78
N LEU A 72 4.01 -0.25 -4.10
CA LEU A 72 5.27 -0.09 -4.84
C LEU A 72 5.18 1.15 -5.74
N PRO A 73 6.28 1.88 -5.98
CA PRO A 73 6.34 2.82 -7.10
C PRO A 73 6.10 2.06 -8.41
N HIS A 74 5.21 2.55 -9.27
CA HIS A 74 4.92 1.85 -10.52
C HIS A 74 6.17 1.75 -11.40
N GLY A 75 6.41 0.56 -11.96
CA GLY A 75 7.58 0.27 -12.79
C GLY A 75 8.89 0.07 -12.01
N LEU A 76 8.82 -0.17 -10.69
CA LEU A 76 9.97 -0.57 -9.89
C LEU A 76 10.52 -1.93 -10.36
N ILE A 77 11.84 -2.09 -10.36
CA ILE A 77 12.50 -3.34 -10.72
C ILE A 77 12.46 -4.29 -9.53
N GLU A 78 11.87 -5.49 -9.68
CA GLU A 78 11.67 -6.46 -8.59
C GLU A 78 12.99 -6.84 -7.86
N SER A 79 14.13 -6.77 -8.55
CA SER A 79 15.45 -7.01 -7.96
C SER A 79 15.82 -6.00 -6.88
N ASP A 80 15.21 -4.81 -6.89
CA ASP A 80 15.53 -3.71 -5.98
C ASP A 80 14.76 -3.81 -4.66
N LEU A 81 13.79 -4.73 -4.59
CA LEU A 81 13.06 -5.00 -3.36
C LEU A 81 14.00 -5.54 -2.27
N PRO A 82 13.71 -5.32 -0.97
CA PRO A 82 14.48 -5.90 0.12
C PRO A 82 14.52 -7.44 0.02
N SER A 83 15.65 -8.05 0.43
CA SER A 83 15.92 -9.49 0.23
C SER A 83 14.91 -10.45 0.86
N ILE A 84 14.22 -10.02 1.93
CA ILE A 84 13.18 -10.79 2.62
C ILE A 84 11.76 -10.29 2.34
N LYS A 85 11.61 -9.41 1.33
CA LYS A 85 10.35 -8.77 0.95
C LYS A 85 10.17 -8.84 -0.56
N LYS A 86 10.52 -9.97 -1.16
CA LYS A 86 10.39 -10.17 -2.60
C LYS A 86 8.99 -10.63 -2.97
N LEU A 87 8.56 -10.35 -4.20
CA LEU A 87 7.24 -10.74 -4.68
C LEU A 87 7.04 -12.27 -4.69
N ASN A 88 8.08 -13.04 -5.01
CA ASN A 88 8.02 -14.51 -4.96
C ASN A 88 7.79 -15.03 -3.54
N ASP A 89 8.37 -14.39 -2.51
CA ASP A 89 8.15 -14.76 -1.10
C ASP A 89 6.69 -14.50 -0.69
N PHE A 90 6.16 -13.32 -1.03
CA PHE A 90 4.76 -12.99 -0.73
C PHE A 90 3.77 -13.83 -1.51
N TYR A 91 4.10 -14.22 -2.75
CA TYR A 91 3.33 -15.18 -3.53
C TYR A 91 3.36 -16.57 -2.88
N ALA A 92 4.51 -17.07 -2.43
CA ALA A 92 4.54 -18.33 -1.67
C ALA A 92 3.66 -18.23 -0.42
N PHE A 93 3.69 -17.10 0.28
CA PHE A 93 2.82 -16.85 1.42
C PHE A 93 1.33 -16.86 1.05
N THR A 94 0.88 -16.63 -0.20
CA THR A 94 -0.57 -16.62 -0.53
C THR A 94 -1.14 -18.02 -0.45
N TRP A 95 -0.31 -19.02 -0.74
CA TRP A 95 -0.67 -20.42 -0.63
C TRP A 95 -0.62 -20.91 0.81
N LEU A 96 0.38 -20.47 1.58
CA LEU A 96 0.49 -20.81 3.00
C LEU A 96 -0.63 -20.19 3.84
N SER A 97 -1.15 -19.02 3.44
CA SER A 97 -2.21 -18.32 4.16
C SER A 97 -3.63 -18.77 3.80
N LEU A 98 -3.81 -19.80 2.97
CA LEU A 98 -5.16 -20.28 2.60
C LEU A 98 -6.03 -20.66 3.82
N PRO A 99 -5.52 -21.38 4.85
CA PRO A 99 -6.31 -21.67 6.03
C PRO A 99 -6.80 -20.41 6.75
N ASP A 100 -5.96 -19.37 6.82
CA ASP A 100 -6.29 -18.07 7.42
C ASP A 100 -7.39 -17.36 6.62
N MET A 101 -7.30 -17.37 5.28
CA MET A 101 -8.35 -16.81 4.41
C MET A 101 -9.68 -17.55 4.56
N TRP A 102 -9.66 -18.89 4.68
CA TRP A 102 -10.87 -19.70 4.85
C TRP A 102 -11.53 -19.45 6.21
N LEU A 103 -10.75 -19.34 7.27
CA LEU A 103 -11.24 -18.94 8.59
C LEU A 103 -11.82 -17.52 8.55
N GLY A 104 -11.13 -16.58 7.90
CA GLY A 104 -11.62 -15.23 7.64
C GLY A 104 -12.98 -15.23 6.94
N ASN A 105 -13.18 -16.14 5.99
CA ASN A 105 -14.43 -16.26 5.24
C ASN A 105 -15.64 -16.70 6.09
N LEU A 106 -15.41 -17.27 7.29
CA LEU A 106 -16.48 -17.60 8.24
C LEU A 106 -17.04 -16.36 8.93
N THR A 107 -16.23 -15.32 9.11
CA THR A 107 -16.62 -14.06 9.76
C THR A 107 -16.92 -12.96 8.75
N ARG A 108 -16.19 -12.91 7.63
CA ARG A 108 -16.30 -11.89 6.60
C ARG A 108 -16.03 -12.47 5.22
N ARG A 109 -17.00 -12.32 4.31
CA ARG A 109 -16.85 -12.87 2.95
C ARG A 109 -15.68 -12.23 2.20
N GLY A 110 -14.80 -13.07 1.69
CA GLY A 110 -13.63 -12.68 0.89
C GLY A 110 -13.28 -13.73 -0.17
N PRO A 111 -12.15 -13.58 -0.89
CA PRO A 111 -11.69 -14.58 -1.82
C PRO A 111 -11.28 -15.86 -1.08
N TRP A 112 -11.60 -17.02 -1.65
CA TRP A 112 -11.14 -18.33 -1.13
C TRP A 112 -9.64 -18.56 -1.37
N CYS A 113 -9.09 -17.89 -2.37
CA CYS A 113 -7.69 -17.93 -2.77
C CYS A 113 -7.41 -16.85 -3.81
N PHE A 114 -6.14 -16.54 -4.01
CA PHE A 114 -5.64 -15.89 -5.22
C PHE A 114 -5.08 -16.97 -6.16
N CYS A 115 -5.95 -17.86 -6.66
CA CYS A 115 -5.61 -19.10 -7.38
C CYS A 115 -5.02 -18.90 -8.79
N HIS A 116 -4.07 -17.99 -8.95
CA HIS A 116 -3.41 -17.69 -10.21
C HIS A 116 -1.90 -17.85 -10.09
N GLY A 117 -1.21 -17.98 -11.21
CA GLY A 117 0.24 -18.14 -11.23
C GLY A 117 0.99 -16.87 -10.83
N TYR A 118 2.26 -17.04 -10.46
CA TYR A 118 3.18 -15.94 -10.11
C TYR A 118 3.23 -14.84 -11.17
N ALA A 119 3.16 -15.21 -12.45
CA ALA A 119 3.14 -14.26 -13.56
C ALA A 119 1.98 -13.25 -13.43
N ARG A 120 0.78 -13.71 -13.08
CA ARG A 120 -0.38 -12.83 -12.86
C ARG A 120 -0.28 -12.05 -11.55
N TYR A 121 0.33 -12.64 -10.54
CA TYR A 121 0.52 -12.00 -9.24
C TYR A 121 1.41 -10.74 -9.33
N ARG A 122 2.45 -10.76 -10.16
CA ARG A 122 3.40 -9.65 -10.33
C ARG A 122 3.07 -8.67 -11.47
N ASP A 123 1.94 -8.87 -12.15
CA ASP A 123 1.65 -8.22 -13.43
C ASP A 123 1.21 -6.75 -13.29
N PHE A 124 0.46 -6.41 -12.23
CA PHE A 124 -0.08 -5.07 -11.96
C PHE A 124 -0.78 -4.37 -13.15
N SER A 125 -1.24 -5.12 -14.14
CA SER A 125 -1.82 -4.60 -15.39
C SER A 125 -3.22 -3.98 -15.23
N ARG A 126 -3.85 -4.13 -14.06
CA ARG A 126 -5.18 -3.57 -13.81
C ARG A 126 -5.05 -2.15 -13.30
N GLU A 127 -5.22 -1.19 -14.20
CA GLU A 127 -5.31 0.22 -13.84
C GLU A 127 -6.61 0.52 -13.08
N LEU A 128 -6.46 1.24 -11.96
CA LEU A 128 -7.57 1.68 -11.12
C LEU A 128 -7.50 3.20 -10.97
N PRO A 129 -8.21 3.98 -11.81
CA PRO A 129 -8.29 5.41 -11.61
C PRO A 129 -9.01 5.70 -10.30
N LEU A 130 -8.40 6.55 -9.46
CA LEU A 130 -8.98 6.94 -8.18
C LEU A 130 -10.14 7.93 -8.36
N SER A 131 -10.18 8.67 -9.46
CA SER A 131 -11.28 9.59 -9.79
C SER A 131 -12.59 8.83 -9.91
N GLY A 132 -13.45 8.97 -8.91
CA GLY A 132 -14.75 8.26 -8.82
C GLY A 132 -14.76 7.05 -7.90
N ARG A 133 -13.65 6.71 -7.24
CA ARG A 133 -13.56 5.65 -6.21
C ARG A 133 -13.22 6.17 -4.81
N LEU A 134 -12.99 7.47 -4.69
CA LEU A 134 -12.75 8.12 -3.41
C LEU A 134 -14.09 8.49 -2.78
N ASP A 135 -14.47 7.78 -1.72
CA ASP A 135 -15.68 8.07 -0.96
C ASP A 135 -15.52 9.33 -0.08
N LEU A 136 -14.30 9.63 0.36
CA LEU A 136 -13.97 10.75 1.23
C LEU A 136 -12.54 11.26 0.96
N VAL A 137 -12.35 12.57 1.01
CA VAL A 137 -11.02 13.20 1.01
C VAL A 137 -10.92 14.11 2.23
N VAL A 138 -10.02 13.76 3.15
CA VAL A 138 -9.69 14.59 4.31
C VAL A 138 -8.35 15.29 4.04
N ARG A 139 -8.31 16.61 4.23
CA ARG A 139 -7.08 17.40 4.16
C ARG A 139 -6.76 17.90 5.56
N ALA A 140 -5.59 17.55 6.07
CA ALA A 140 -5.13 17.96 7.39
C ALA A 140 -3.61 18.11 7.37
N ASP A 141 -3.09 19.01 8.22
CA ASP A 141 -1.65 19.10 8.46
C ASP A 141 -1.12 17.86 9.21
N ASP A 142 -2.01 17.19 9.96
CA ASP A 142 -1.74 15.94 10.67
C ASP A 142 -2.92 14.96 10.49
N ALA A 143 -2.69 13.85 9.80
CA ALA A 143 -3.71 12.84 9.54
C ALA A 143 -4.01 11.93 10.75
N ARG A 144 -3.22 12.00 11.84
CA ARG A 144 -3.30 11.05 12.97
C ARG A 144 -4.66 11.03 13.67
N GLU A 145 -5.34 12.17 13.75
CA GLU A 145 -6.67 12.24 14.38
C GLU A 145 -7.71 11.51 13.53
N ALA A 146 -7.76 11.80 12.22
CA ALA A 146 -8.66 11.15 11.28
C ALA A 146 -8.40 9.64 11.19
N LEU A 147 -7.13 9.24 11.07
CA LEU A 147 -6.75 7.82 11.06
C LEU A 147 -7.05 7.14 12.40
N GLY A 148 -6.87 7.84 13.51
CA GLY A 148 -7.18 7.34 14.85
C GLY A 148 -8.68 7.07 15.06
N ALA A 149 -9.55 7.82 14.39
CA ALA A 149 -10.99 7.57 14.39
C ALA A 149 -11.38 6.30 13.61
N VAL A 150 -10.59 5.90 12.60
CA VAL A 150 -10.85 4.70 11.78
C VAL A 150 -10.19 3.46 12.38
N PHE A 151 -8.89 3.54 12.68
CA PHE A 151 -8.05 2.39 13.04
C PHE A 151 -7.78 2.27 14.54
N GLY A 152 -8.16 3.27 15.34
CA GLY A 152 -7.68 3.40 16.71
C GLY A 152 -6.22 3.85 16.78
N ARG A 153 -5.81 4.31 17.97
CA ARG A 153 -4.49 4.91 18.21
C ARG A 153 -3.26 4.01 17.94
N PRO A 154 -3.31 2.68 18.18
CA PRO A 154 -2.14 1.82 17.96
C PRO A 154 -1.77 1.68 16.48
N TYR A 155 -2.77 1.65 15.60
CA TYR A 155 -2.60 1.35 14.17
C TYR A 155 -2.51 2.61 13.31
N SER A 156 -2.98 3.76 13.81
CA SER A 156 -2.98 5.05 13.09
C SER A 156 -1.63 5.79 13.08
N ARG A 157 -0.54 5.16 13.55
CA ARG A 157 0.77 5.79 13.76
C ARG A 157 1.88 5.02 13.02
N LYS A 158 1.85 5.06 11.68
CA LYS A 158 3.01 4.62 10.90
C LYS A 158 4.21 5.51 11.23
N THR A 159 5.26 4.90 11.76
CA THR A 159 6.47 5.57 12.24
C THR A 159 7.51 5.86 11.15
N PRO A 160 7.62 5.09 10.05
CA PRO A 160 8.52 5.46 8.97
C PRO A 160 7.90 6.59 8.15
N TRP A 161 8.51 7.78 8.23
CA TRP A 161 8.24 8.90 7.35
C TRP A 161 9.46 9.13 6.46
N PRO A 162 9.28 9.38 5.16
CA PRO A 162 10.40 9.74 4.31
C PRO A 162 11.02 11.04 4.82
N THR A 163 12.34 11.05 4.99
CA THR A 163 13.07 12.29 5.16
C THR A 163 13.10 12.99 3.82
N ALA A 164 12.79 14.29 3.79
CA ALA A 164 12.87 15.07 2.57
C ALA A 164 14.26 14.86 1.92
N PRO A 165 14.34 14.62 0.59
CA PRO A 165 15.62 14.55 -0.07
C PRO A 165 16.34 15.87 0.16
N VAL A 166 17.60 15.80 0.58
CA VAL A 166 18.44 16.98 0.74
C VAL A 166 18.63 17.57 -0.66
N PRO A 167 18.26 18.83 -0.92
CA PRO A 167 18.52 19.43 -2.22
C PRO A 167 20.04 19.46 -2.47
N GLY A 168 20.51 18.77 -3.51
CA GLY A 168 21.87 18.92 -4.04
C GLY A 168 22.96 18.01 -3.46
N ARG A 169 22.73 16.70 -3.36
CA ARG A 169 23.82 15.71 -3.33
C ARG A 169 23.61 14.65 -4.39
#